data_AF-A0A2G4JH66-F1
#
_entry.id   AF-A0A2G4JH66-F1
#
_cell.length_a   1.000
_cell.length_b   1.000
_cell.length_c   1.000
_cell.angle_alpha   90.00
_cell.angle_beta   90.00
_cell.angle_gamma   90.00
#
_symmetry.space_group_name_H-M   'P 1'
#
loop_
_entity.id
_entity.type
_entity.pdbx_description
1 polymer ?
#
loop_
_entity_poly.entity_id
_entity_poly.type
_entity_poly.pdbx_seq_one_letter_code
_entity_poly.pdbx_strand_id
1 'polypeptide(L)'
;MERVSAGGALGHDAARPRRFGPRLPGRQRLDGRGDAADRRAARAAHAVHPAAVLGVQQRRGAGPHRAGAPGCRHHGRHQPRLRARPRGAHPAARRHHRHRRLHRAHQGVANGGRRRHPSARDCHQGWQRGVAAARRASLYPAVEVAIMIRMSEVVLPGHPDKFCDQVADAIVAECYQADARAYCQVEMSTWCDQVFLTGGIVTRQPLARDLAEIVRATGRGIGYVTPNAIEADRYQVRDTVCQRREDPRTWTDHVNDQCISIGWAGYDAKVAWLPPEHFLAHTLGAALAQSCRDGRLAGQGPDGKLLVRVREGTDQWQVEQILVTLQQLPEVSLLELTARIVDDVRDAYAHLQTCDPRWAARFDDLELLINPNGPLLNGGSDGDNGQTGRKLVADYYGPRVAIGGGALSGKDLSHIDRVGAYAARHAALRAVRTGARECRVVVAYAPNRDAPLDVVYEMDRRAEQLPPSWFAHSAVRERYCGGAYVAALGAGAHFIDASLPWN
;
A
#
# COMPACT_ATOMS: atom_id res chain seq x y z
N MET A 1 4.19 51.79 -39.30
CA MET A 1 3.58 51.74 -40.64
C MET A 1 2.84 50.41 -40.73
N GLU A 2 1.56 50.26 -41.05
CA GLU A 2 0.35 51.11 -41.15
C GLU A 2 -0.81 50.16 -40.73
N ARG A 3 -1.75 50.50 -39.82
CA ARG A 3 -2.93 51.38 -39.89
C ARG A 3 -4.01 51.00 -40.93
N VAL A 4 -5.23 50.75 -40.41
CA VAL A 4 -6.57 51.19 -40.93
C VAL A 4 -7.09 50.36 -42.14
N SER A 5 -8.37 50.02 -42.35
CA SER A 5 -9.73 50.38 -41.81
C SER A 5 -10.66 49.14 -41.96
N ALA A 6 -11.79 48.88 -41.28
CA ALA A 6 -12.89 49.65 -40.66
C ALA A 6 -14.22 49.67 -41.46
N GLY A 7 -15.36 49.52 -40.77
CA GLY A 7 -16.73 49.76 -41.26
C GLY A 7 -17.51 48.51 -41.72
N GLY A 8 -18.78 48.28 -41.33
CA GLY A 8 -19.61 48.95 -40.31
C GLY A 8 -21.12 48.83 -40.57
N ALA A 9 -21.93 48.77 -39.50
CA ALA A 9 -23.36 49.18 -39.39
C ALA A 9 -24.41 48.56 -40.37
N LEU A 10 -25.73 48.65 -40.18
CA LEU A 10 -26.70 48.70 -39.05
C LEU A 10 -28.09 48.45 -39.70
N GLY A 11 -29.08 47.92 -38.99
CA GLY A 11 -30.44 47.78 -39.55
C GLY A 11 -31.48 47.27 -38.55
N HIS A 12 -32.40 48.16 -38.12
CA HIS A 12 -33.54 47.85 -37.26
C HIS A 12 -34.84 47.71 -38.07
N ASP A 13 -35.69 46.76 -37.69
CA ASP A 13 -37.14 46.95 -37.45
C ASP A 13 -37.76 45.60 -37.02
N ALA A 14 -38.91 45.44 -36.37
CA ALA A 14 -39.68 46.18 -35.36
C ALA A 14 -41.14 45.67 -35.41
N ALA A 15 -41.49 44.75 -34.51
CA ALA A 15 -42.83 44.50 -33.94
C ALA A 15 -44.11 44.39 -34.82
N ARG A 16 -44.89 43.31 -34.62
CA ARG A 16 -46.09 43.35 -33.72
C ARG A 16 -46.78 41.98 -33.47
N PRO A 17 -47.48 41.81 -32.33
CA PRO A 17 -48.20 40.58 -31.94
C PRO A 17 -49.75 40.69 -32.00
N ARG A 18 -50.48 39.56 -31.87
CA ARG A 18 -51.93 39.46 -31.53
C ARG A 18 -52.33 38.00 -31.15
N ARG A 19 -53.54 37.74 -30.63
CA ARG A 19 -53.93 37.66 -29.18
C ARG A 19 -55.26 36.87 -29.02
N PHE A 20 -55.41 35.99 -28.01
CA PHE A 20 -56.65 35.24 -27.57
C PHE A 20 -57.29 34.28 -28.62
N GLY A 21 -57.94 33.13 -28.36
CA GLY A 21 -58.62 32.45 -27.21
C GLY A 21 -60.09 32.10 -27.59
N PRO A 22 -60.91 31.24 -26.91
CA PRO A 22 -60.69 30.20 -25.88
C PRO A 22 -61.61 28.91 -25.99
N ARG A 23 -61.61 28.05 -24.94
CA ARG A 23 -62.70 27.13 -24.41
C ARG A 23 -62.91 25.66 -24.86
N LEU A 24 -62.98 24.81 -23.81
CA LEU A 24 -63.53 23.44 -23.57
C LEU A 24 -65.08 23.37 -23.77
N PRO A 25 -65.83 22.20 -23.76
CA PRO A 25 -65.78 21.12 -22.73
C PRO A 25 -66.32 19.67 -23.01
N GLY A 26 -66.21 18.77 -21.99
CA GLY A 26 -66.98 17.51 -21.81
C GLY A 26 -66.11 16.32 -21.33
N ARG A 27 -66.17 15.78 -20.09
CA ARG A 27 -67.20 14.92 -19.40
C ARG A 27 -67.40 13.55 -20.09
N GLN A 28 -67.50 12.37 -19.43
CA GLN A 28 -67.66 11.91 -18.02
C GLN A 28 -67.04 10.48 -17.88
N ARG A 29 -66.47 10.01 -16.74
CA ARG A 29 -67.11 9.35 -15.56
C ARG A 29 -67.73 7.96 -15.91
N LEU A 30 -67.44 6.82 -15.26
CA LEU A 30 -67.73 6.42 -13.85
C LEU A 30 -67.04 5.08 -13.45
N ASP A 31 -66.79 4.92 -12.14
CA ASP A 31 -66.95 3.74 -11.23
C ASP A 31 -66.34 2.35 -11.54
N GLY A 32 -66.04 1.46 -10.57
CA GLY A 32 -66.15 1.48 -9.08
C GLY A 32 -65.26 0.36 -8.44
N ARG A 33 -64.79 0.50 -7.19
CA ARG A 33 -65.34 -0.02 -5.90
C ARG A 33 -65.06 -1.51 -5.57
N GLY A 34 -64.76 -1.79 -4.28
CA GLY A 34 -64.61 -3.11 -3.64
C GLY A 34 -63.21 -3.31 -3.03
N ASP A 35 -62.94 -2.91 -1.78
CA ASP A 35 -63.13 -3.67 -0.52
C ASP A 35 -62.37 -5.02 -0.49
N ALA A 36 -61.37 -5.29 0.38
CA ALA A 36 -61.16 -5.14 1.84
C ALA A 36 -61.31 -6.49 2.59
N ALA A 37 -60.65 -6.62 3.75
CA ALA A 37 -60.58 -7.81 4.65
C ALA A 37 -59.74 -9.02 4.15
N ASP A 38 -59.05 -9.83 4.97
CA ASP A 38 -58.63 -9.78 6.41
C ASP A 38 -57.60 -10.93 6.69
N ARG A 39 -56.97 -10.93 7.88
CA ARG A 39 -56.31 -12.06 8.61
C ARG A 39 -54.82 -12.41 8.42
N ARG A 40 -54.06 -11.99 9.45
CA ARG A 40 -53.02 -12.71 10.25
C ARG A 40 -52.90 -14.23 9.93
N ALA A 41 -51.72 -14.88 9.90
CA ALA A 41 -50.75 -14.99 11.00
C ALA A 41 -49.47 -15.82 10.67
N ALA A 42 -48.45 -15.67 11.54
CA ALA A 42 -47.44 -16.68 11.97
C ALA A 42 -46.34 -17.25 11.02
N ARG A 43 -45.12 -16.73 11.22
CA ARG A 43 -43.84 -17.43 11.54
C ARG A 43 -43.27 -18.57 10.66
N ALA A 44 -42.01 -18.31 10.25
CA ALA A 44 -40.81 -19.17 10.37
C ALA A 44 -40.39 -20.15 9.25
N ALA A 45 -39.29 -19.76 8.61
CA ALA A 45 -38.04 -20.51 8.39
C ALA A 45 -37.94 -21.70 7.38
N HIS A 46 -36.89 -21.57 6.54
CA HIS A 46 -36.08 -22.59 5.86
C HIS A 46 -36.60 -23.43 4.67
N ALA A 47 -35.94 -23.15 3.54
CA ALA A 47 -35.16 -24.10 2.71
C ALA A 47 -35.76 -24.77 1.44
N VAL A 48 -35.21 -24.32 0.30
CA VAL A 48 -34.57 -25.11 -0.78
C VAL A 48 -35.45 -25.99 -1.71
N HIS A 49 -35.55 -25.51 -2.97
CA HIS A 49 -35.73 -26.23 -4.26
C HIS A 49 -37.03 -27.01 -4.54
N PRO A 50 -37.49 -27.08 -5.82
CA PRO A 50 -36.90 -28.02 -6.80
C PRO A 50 -36.75 -27.53 -8.26
N ALA A 51 -36.23 -28.46 -9.07
CA ALA A 51 -35.80 -28.45 -10.47
C ALA A 51 -36.82 -28.11 -11.58
N ALA A 52 -36.33 -27.98 -12.83
CA ALA A 52 -36.81 -28.78 -13.98
C ALA A 52 -35.98 -28.62 -15.29
N VAL A 53 -35.72 -29.74 -15.99
CA VAL A 53 -35.79 -29.93 -17.49
C VAL A 53 -34.74 -29.20 -18.37
N LEU A 54 -34.03 -29.77 -19.37
CA LEU A 54 -33.75 -31.11 -19.98
C LEU A 54 -32.37 -30.99 -20.71
N GLY A 55 -31.71 -31.99 -21.32
CA GLY A 55 -31.93 -33.44 -21.45
C GLY A 55 -31.67 -33.99 -22.88
N VAL A 56 -30.49 -34.62 -23.15
CA VAL A 56 -30.13 -35.26 -24.45
C VAL A 56 -29.55 -36.68 -24.23
N GLN A 57 -29.70 -37.54 -25.24
CA GLN A 57 -29.70 -39.01 -25.19
C GLN A 57 -28.33 -39.71 -25.28
N GLN A 58 -28.30 -40.98 -24.81
CA GLN A 58 -27.23 -41.95 -25.08
C GLN A 58 -27.42 -42.68 -26.42
N ARG A 59 -26.32 -43.16 -27.03
CA ARG A 59 -26.27 -44.45 -27.74
C ARG A 59 -24.96 -45.19 -27.48
N ARG A 60 -25.02 -46.52 -27.46
CA ARG A 60 -23.87 -47.44 -27.35
C ARG A 60 -23.48 -47.99 -28.73
N GLY A 61 -22.22 -48.35 -28.91
CA GLY A 61 -21.69 -49.12 -30.05
C GLY A 61 -20.32 -49.71 -29.66
N ALA A 62 -19.96 -50.88 -30.20
CA ALA A 62 -18.83 -51.67 -29.73
C ALA A 62 -17.86 -52.07 -30.86
N GLY A 63 -16.63 -52.42 -30.50
CA GLY A 63 -15.74 -53.26 -31.33
C GLY A 63 -14.44 -52.60 -31.81
N PRO A 64 -13.36 -53.37 -32.08
CA PRO A 64 -11.99 -52.88 -31.88
C PRO A 64 -11.05 -53.00 -33.09
N HIS A 65 -9.95 -52.22 -33.13
CA HIS A 65 -8.79 -52.51 -34.00
C HIS A 65 -7.43 -52.11 -33.37
N ARG A 66 -6.32 -52.48 -34.04
CA ARG A 66 -4.99 -52.81 -33.49
C ARG A 66 -3.88 -51.76 -33.74
N ALA A 67 -2.75 -51.98 -33.04
CA ALA A 67 -1.36 -51.54 -33.33
C ALA A 67 -1.08 -50.03 -33.19
N GLY A 68 0.07 -49.52 -32.74
CA GLY A 68 1.38 -50.02 -32.27
C GLY A 68 2.12 -48.79 -31.67
N ALA A 69 3.38 -48.76 -31.21
CA ALA A 69 4.46 -49.74 -31.22
C ALA A 69 5.31 -49.65 -29.90
N PRO A 70 6.66 -49.66 -29.85
CA PRO A 70 7.41 -50.52 -28.93
C PRO A 70 7.91 -49.84 -27.64
N GLY A 71 8.33 -50.64 -26.67
CA GLY A 71 8.86 -50.16 -25.38
C GLY A 71 10.38 -50.28 -25.22
N CYS A 72 10.88 -49.84 -24.06
CA CYS A 72 12.22 -50.12 -23.55
C CYS A 72 12.15 -50.56 -22.07
N ARG A 73 13.14 -51.34 -21.63
CA ARG A 73 13.17 -51.98 -20.30
C ARG A 73 14.05 -51.22 -19.29
N HIS A 74 13.72 -51.43 -18.01
CA HIS A 74 14.60 -51.39 -16.82
C HIS A 74 15.35 -50.08 -16.50
N HIS A 75 15.06 -49.52 -15.32
CA HIS A 75 15.76 -49.97 -14.10
C HIS A 75 14.91 -49.68 -12.85
N GLY A 76 14.94 -50.59 -11.87
CA GLY A 76 14.32 -50.36 -10.56
C GLY A 76 15.35 -49.89 -9.55
N ARG A 77 14.94 -49.00 -8.64
CA ARG A 77 15.60 -48.77 -7.34
C ARG A 77 14.58 -48.37 -6.27
N HIS A 78 14.84 -48.85 -5.07
CA HIS A 78 14.00 -48.84 -3.87
C HIS A 78 13.39 -47.49 -3.48
N GLN A 79 12.12 -47.51 -3.07
CA GLN A 79 11.54 -46.55 -2.13
C GLN A 79 11.37 -47.21 -0.75
N PRO A 80 11.86 -46.62 0.36
CA PRO A 80 11.53 -47.08 1.70
C PRO A 80 10.18 -46.52 2.16
N ARG A 81 9.27 -47.42 2.58
CA ARG A 81 8.01 -47.04 3.23
C ARG A 81 8.29 -46.47 4.63
N LEU A 82 7.87 -45.24 4.91
CA LEU A 82 7.79 -44.71 6.28
C LEU A 82 6.33 -44.65 6.76
N ARG A 83 6.14 -45.00 8.04
CA ARG A 83 4.83 -45.29 8.63
C ARG A 83 4.12 -44.02 9.11
N ALA A 84 2.79 -44.02 9.01
CA ALA A 84 1.93 -43.02 9.62
C ALA A 84 2.09 -43.00 11.17
N ARG A 85 1.98 -41.80 11.77
CA ARG A 85 1.82 -41.59 13.21
C ARG A 85 0.37 -41.16 13.52
N PRO A 86 -0.31 -41.72 14.52
CA PRO A 86 -1.64 -41.26 14.94
C PRO A 86 -1.57 -40.04 15.86
N ARG A 87 -2.70 -39.33 15.96
CA ARG A 87 -2.92 -38.17 16.85
C ARG A 87 -3.06 -38.62 18.32
N GLY A 88 -2.57 -37.80 19.26
CA GLY A 88 -2.77 -37.96 20.71
C GLY A 88 -3.31 -36.67 21.34
N ALA A 89 -4.14 -36.79 22.37
CA ALA A 89 -4.97 -35.70 22.90
C ALA A 89 -4.42 -35.00 24.16
N HIS A 90 -5.06 -33.88 24.53
CA HIS A 90 -4.88 -33.11 25.77
C HIS A 90 -4.99 -33.97 27.05
N PRO A 91 -4.49 -33.41 28.18
CA PRO A 91 -5.43 -33.02 29.23
C PRO A 91 -5.28 -31.56 29.68
N ALA A 92 -6.32 -31.06 30.36
CA ALA A 92 -6.38 -29.72 30.95
C ALA A 92 -6.18 -29.78 32.48
N ALA A 93 -5.67 -28.70 33.07
CA ALA A 93 -5.69 -28.47 34.52
C ALA A 93 -6.28 -27.08 34.84
N ARG A 94 -7.07 -26.99 35.92
CA ARG A 94 -7.96 -25.86 36.20
C ARG A 94 -7.32 -24.78 37.09
N ARG A 95 -7.87 -23.57 36.97
CA ARG A 95 -7.64 -22.41 37.86
C ARG A 95 -8.06 -22.72 39.31
N HIS A 96 -7.42 -22.06 40.29
CA HIS A 96 -8.13 -21.58 41.48
C HIS A 96 -7.58 -20.22 41.96
N HIS A 97 -8.51 -19.38 42.46
CA HIS A 97 -8.25 -18.03 42.98
C HIS A 97 -7.85 -18.04 44.47
N ARG A 98 -7.11 -17.00 44.88
CA ARG A 98 -7.35 -16.08 46.04
C ARG A 98 -5.99 -15.60 46.59
N HIS A 99 -5.77 -14.43 47.18
CA HIS A 99 -6.36 -13.08 47.18
C HIS A 99 -5.61 -12.34 48.32
N ARG A 100 -5.18 -11.08 48.12
CA ARG A 100 -4.79 -10.12 49.20
C ARG A 100 -3.57 -10.48 50.08
N ARG A 101 -2.99 -9.55 50.86
CA ARG A 101 -2.56 -8.14 50.63
C ARG A 101 -1.80 -7.68 51.90
N LEU A 102 -0.80 -6.80 51.73
CA LEU A 102 -0.31 -5.79 52.70
C LEU A 102 0.58 -6.20 53.91
N HIS A 103 1.76 -5.55 53.93
CA HIS A 103 2.35 -4.73 55.01
C HIS A 103 3.14 -5.31 56.20
N ARG A 104 4.45 -4.96 56.16
CA ARG A 104 5.26 -4.20 57.14
C ARG A 104 5.48 -4.76 58.56
N ALA A 105 6.77 -4.78 58.91
CA ALA A 105 7.42 -4.03 60.00
C ALA A 105 8.38 -4.87 60.87
N HIS A 106 9.56 -4.28 61.06
CA HIS A 106 10.61 -4.58 62.04
C HIS A 106 10.14 -5.02 63.43
N GLN A 107 10.98 -5.83 64.11
CA GLN A 107 11.59 -5.43 65.40
C GLN A 107 12.76 -6.34 65.82
N GLY A 108 13.57 -5.87 66.77
CA GLY A 108 14.81 -6.50 67.26
C GLY A 108 16.08 -5.90 66.65
N VAL A 109 17.11 -5.49 67.39
CA VAL A 109 17.44 -5.70 68.81
C VAL A 109 18.08 -4.43 69.39
N ALA A 110 17.85 -4.15 70.68
CA ALA A 110 18.52 -3.09 71.43
C ALA A 110 19.59 -3.67 72.38
N ASN A 111 20.76 -3.03 72.40
CA ASN A 111 21.73 -2.93 73.50
C ASN A 111 22.92 -2.07 72.97
N GLY A 112 23.56 -1.17 73.71
CA GLY A 112 23.46 -0.91 75.15
C GLY A 112 24.84 -0.56 75.70
N GLY A 113 25.44 0.56 75.27
CA GLY A 113 26.82 0.92 75.64
C GLY A 113 27.10 2.41 75.62
N ARG A 114 27.26 3.03 76.80
CA ARG A 114 27.69 4.43 76.97
C ARG A 114 29.21 4.53 76.95
N ARG A 115 29.80 5.51 76.25
CA ARG A 115 31.00 6.26 76.70
C ARG A 115 31.32 7.50 75.84
N ARG A 116 31.25 8.66 76.51
CA ARG A 116 32.09 9.89 76.40
C ARG A 116 32.39 10.49 75.01
N HIS A 117 31.94 11.73 74.80
CA HIS A 117 32.41 12.64 73.75
C HIS A 117 33.88 13.06 73.93
N PRO A 118 34.70 13.06 72.86
CA PRO A 118 35.91 13.87 72.73
C PRO A 118 35.59 15.31 72.31
N SER A 119 36.51 16.23 72.58
CA SER A 119 36.37 17.68 72.38
C SER A 119 36.77 18.16 70.97
N ALA A 120 36.41 19.41 70.65
CA ALA A 120 36.44 19.99 69.31
C ALA A 120 37.83 20.40 68.76
N ARG A 121 38.84 19.51 68.81
CA ARG A 121 40.16 19.77 68.18
C ARG A 121 40.71 18.69 67.23
N ASP A 122 40.12 17.50 67.15
CA ASP A 122 40.60 16.43 66.25
C ASP A 122 39.95 16.38 64.85
N CYS A 123 39.04 17.30 64.52
CA CYS A 123 38.38 17.32 63.19
C CYS A 123 39.13 18.10 62.10
N HIS A 124 40.25 18.76 62.40
CA HIS A 124 40.88 19.71 61.45
C HIS A 124 41.96 19.16 60.52
N GLN A 125 42.28 17.85 60.56
CA GLN A 125 43.21 17.21 59.60
C GLN A 125 42.56 16.15 58.69
N GLY A 126 41.27 15.83 58.88
CA GLY A 126 40.50 15.00 57.92
C GLY A 126 39.90 15.79 56.75
N TRP A 127 39.74 17.12 56.90
CA TRP A 127 38.87 17.94 56.04
C TRP A 127 39.52 18.51 54.77
N GLN A 128 40.77 18.14 54.47
CA GLN A 128 41.45 18.53 53.22
C GLN A 128 41.78 17.36 52.27
N ARG A 129 41.41 16.12 52.62
CA ARG A 129 41.50 14.95 51.71
C ARG A 129 40.14 14.39 51.28
N GLY A 130 39.03 15.01 51.69
CA GLY A 130 37.66 14.64 51.29
C GLY A 130 37.03 15.49 50.18
N VAL A 131 37.67 16.59 49.75
CA VAL A 131 37.05 17.59 48.84
C VAL A 131 37.56 17.49 47.39
N ALA A 132 38.56 16.64 47.12
CA ALA A 132 39.17 16.47 45.80
C ALA A 132 38.55 15.33 44.95
N ALA A 133 37.69 14.48 45.52
CA ALA A 133 37.13 13.30 44.84
C ALA A 133 35.60 13.37 44.58
N ALA A 134 34.99 14.55 44.76
CA ALA A 134 33.55 14.78 44.59
C ALA A 134 33.24 15.78 43.46
N ARG A 135 33.79 15.56 42.26
CA ARG A 135 33.43 16.33 41.06
C ARG A 135 32.75 15.44 40.02
N ARG A 136 31.42 15.62 39.90
CA ARG A 136 30.56 15.19 38.79
C ARG A 136 30.49 13.68 38.49
N ALA A 137 29.96 12.92 39.43
CA ALA A 137 29.05 11.83 39.04
C ALA A 137 27.68 12.46 38.74
N SER A 138 27.22 12.38 37.49
CA SER A 138 25.84 12.78 37.16
C SER A 138 24.88 11.77 37.80
N LEU A 139 24.03 12.23 38.71
CA LEU A 139 23.01 11.39 39.37
C LEU A 139 21.70 11.30 38.57
N TYR A 140 21.67 11.85 37.36
CA TYR A 140 20.67 11.46 36.37
C TYR A 140 21.09 10.10 35.80
N PRO A 141 20.23 9.07 35.84
CA PRO A 141 20.47 7.90 35.00
C PRO A 141 20.59 8.42 33.57
N ALA A 142 21.65 8.01 32.87
CA ALA A 142 21.70 8.19 31.43
C ALA A 142 20.40 7.59 30.89
N VAL A 143 19.59 8.39 30.19
CA VAL A 143 18.41 7.86 29.52
C VAL A 143 18.94 6.79 28.59
N GLU A 144 18.61 5.54 28.89
CA GLU A 144 19.03 4.39 28.11
C GLU A 144 18.37 4.55 26.74
N VAL A 145 19.11 5.13 25.80
CA VAL A 145 18.61 5.44 24.47
C VAL A 145 18.24 4.11 23.86
N ALA A 146 16.95 3.86 23.69
CA ALA A 146 16.45 2.62 23.14
C ALA A 146 16.91 2.51 21.69
N ILE A 147 18.06 1.85 21.49
CA ILE A 147 18.61 1.53 20.18
C ILE A 147 17.64 0.54 19.54
N MET A 148 16.90 1.01 18.53
CA MET A 148 15.86 0.21 17.86
C MET A 148 16.37 -0.28 16.51
N ILE A 149 16.33 -1.58 16.29
CA ILE A 149 16.53 -2.15 14.95
C ILE A 149 15.23 -1.98 14.18
N ARG A 150 15.33 -1.29 13.05
CA ARG A 150 14.28 -1.08 12.06
C ARG A 150 14.63 -1.82 10.78
N MET A 151 13.61 -2.26 10.07
CA MET A 151 13.75 -2.93 8.79
C MET A 151 12.64 -2.44 7.87
N SER A 152 12.94 -2.30 6.57
CA SER A 152 11.93 -2.13 5.53
C SER A 152 12.41 -2.83 4.28
N GLU A 153 11.45 -3.30 3.49
CA GLU A 153 11.69 -3.81 2.15
C GLU A 153 10.88 -3.01 1.13
N VAL A 154 11.37 -3.03 -0.12
CA VAL A 154 10.66 -2.59 -1.32
C VAL A 154 10.96 -3.57 -2.45
N VAL A 155 10.18 -3.49 -3.52
CA VAL A 155 10.39 -4.27 -4.73
C VAL A 155 10.45 -3.34 -5.93
N LEU A 156 11.26 -3.70 -6.92
CA LEU A 156 11.42 -2.92 -8.15
C LEU A 156 10.19 -3.07 -9.06
N PRO A 157 10.02 -2.18 -10.07
CA PRO A 157 8.87 -2.21 -10.97
C PRO A 157 8.60 -3.54 -11.67
N GLY A 158 9.63 -4.37 -11.93
CA GLY A 158 9.48 -5.71 -12.53
C GLY A 158 9.12 -6.82 -11.55
N HIS A 159 8.86 -6.54 -10.28
CA HIS A 159 8.26 -7.55 -9.40
C HIS A 159 6.84 -7.85 -9.87
N PRO A 160 6.39 -9.12 -10.01
CA PRO A 160 5.11 -9.43 -10.65
C PRO A 160 3.88 -8.82 -9.94
N ASP A 161 3.83 -8.80 -8.60
CA ASP A 161 2.81 -8.01 -7.87
C ASP A 161 2.82 -6.52 -8.22
N LYS A 162 4.00 -5.88 -8.27
CA LYS A 162 4.10 -4.45 -8.54
C LYS A 162 3.80 -4.17 -10.02
N PHE A 163 4.10 -5.08 -10.93
CA PHE A 163 3.62 -4.99 -12.31
C PHE A 163 2.09 -5.02 -12.39
N CYS A 164 1.41 -5.92 -11.65
CA CYS A 164 -0.05 -5.93 -11.55
C CYS A 164 -0.62 -4.63 -10.96
N ASP A 165 0.03 -4.02 -9.96
CA ASP A 165 -0.34 -2.69 -9.45
C ASP A 165 -0.24 -1.59 -10.53
N GLN A 166 0.88 -1.54 -11.25
CA GLN A 166 1.15 -0.51 -12.25
C GLN A 166 0.20 -0.63 -13.45
N VAL A 167 -0.12 -1.84 -13.89
CA VAL A 167 -1.15 -2.06 -14.93
C VAL A 167 -2.53 -1.63 -14.45
N ALA A 168 -2.92 -2.02 -13.23
CA ALA A 168 -4.23 -1.68 -12.70
C ALA A 168 -4.41 -0.15 -12.59
N ASP A 169 -3.38 0.58 -12.18
CA ASP A 169 -3.41 2.05 -12.16
C ASP A 169 -3.27 2.70 -13.54
N ALA A 170 -2.59 2.07 -14.51
CA ALA A 170 -2.61 2.53 -15.91
C ALA A 170 -4.01 2.40 -16.53
N ILE A 171 -4.79 1.38 -16.14
CA ILE A 171 -6.20 1.23 -16.53
C ILE A 171 -7.07 2.29 -15.83
N VAL A 172 -6.85 2.58 -14.54
CA VAL A 172 -7.52 3.70 -13.85
C VAL A 172 -7.22 5.03 -14.56
N ALA A 173 -5.97 5.27 -14.95
CA ALA A 173 -5.58 6.48 -15.68
C ALA A 173 -6.26 6.60 -17.05
N GLU A 174 -6.34 5.51 -17.82
CA GLU A 174 -7.11 5.44 -19.08
C GLU A 174 -8.60 5.76 -18.84
N CYS A 175 -9.20 5.21 -17.79
CA CYS A 175 -10.59 5.48 -17.44
C CYS A 175 -10.83 6.98 -17.14
N TYR A 176 -9.91 7.63 -16.41
CA TYR A 176 -9.99 9.07 -16.15
C TYR A 176 -9.73 9.96 -17.38
N GLN A 177 -8.98 9.48 -18.36
CA GLN A 177 -8.83 10.16 -19.65
C GLN A 177 -10.13 10.10 -20.49
N ALA A 178 -10.84 8.97 -20.44
CA ALA A 178 -12.14 8.80 -21.10
C ALA A 178 -13.29 9.55 -20.38
N ASP A 179 -13.29 9.53 -19.04
CA ASP A 179 -14.33 10.17 -18.22
C ASP A 179 -13.77 10.66 -16.87
N ALA A 180 -13.79 11.98 -16.65
CA ALA A 180 -13.34 12.59 -15.40
C ALA A 180 -14.13 12.17 -14.14
N ARG A 181 -15.24 11.44 -14.30
CA ARG A 181 -16.03 10.83 -13.21
C ARG A 181 -16.05 9.29 -13.27
N ALA A 182 -15.15 8.66 -14.02
CA ALA A 182 -15.10 7.21 -14.20
C ALA A 182 -15.12 6.43 -12.88
N TYR A 183 -15.84 5.30 -12.90
CA TYR A 183 -15.68 4.23 -11.93
C TYR A 183 -14.72 3.20 -12.50
N CYS A 184 -13.75 2.77 -11.69
CA CYS A 184 -12.81 1.72 -12.05
C CYS A 184 -12.42 0.94 -10.80
N GLN A 185 -12.70 -0.34 -10.79
CA GLN A 185 -12.17 -1.27 -9.80
C GLN A 185 -11.72 -2.52 -10.54
N VAL A 186 -10.42 -2.58 -10.85
CA VAL A 186 -9.80 -3.65 -11.64
C VAL A 186 -8.68 -4.34 -10.87
N GLU A 187 -8.60 -5.64 -11.05
CA GLU A 187 -7.61 -6.52 -10.43
C GLU A 187 -6.88 -7.28 -11.54
N MET A 188 -5.55 -7.34 -11.45
CA MET A 188 -4.71 -8.13 -12.34
C MET A 188 -4.04 -9.28 -11.59
N SER A 189 -3.93 -10.43 -12.25
CA SER A 189 -3.03 -11.51 -11.83
C SER A 189 -2.21 -12.05 -13.00
N THR A 190 -1.01 -12.56 -12.73
CA THR A 190 -0.08 -13.06 -13.76
C THR A 190 0.77 -14.24 -13.30
N TRP A 191 1.09 -15.14 -14.25
CA TRP A 191 2.01 -16.27 -14.12
C TRP A 191 2.55 -16.66 -15.52
N CYS A 192 3.86 -16.84 -15.65
CA CYS A 192 4.59 -16.92 -16.94
C CYS A 192 4.07 -15.84 -17.91
N ASP A 193 3.75 -16.21 -19.15
CA ASP A 193 3.16 -15.33 -20.18
C ASP A 193 1.62 -15.25 -20.11
N GLN A 194 0.98 -15.56 -18.97
CA GLN A 194 -0.48 -15.49 -18.80
C GLN A 194 -0.87 -14.29 -17.93
N VAL A 195 -1.85 -13.49 -18.38
CA VAL A 195 -2.44 -12.38 -17.63
C VAL A 195 -3.95 -12.57 -17.55
N PHE A 196 -4.51 -12.36 -16.36
CA PHE A 196 -5.95 -12.35 -16.12
C PHE A 196 -6.34 -10.99 -15.55
N LEU A 197 -7.26 -10.30 -16.23
CA LEU A 197 -7.87 -9.04 -15.78
C LEU A 197 -9.31 -9.29 -15.40
N THR A 198 -9.75 -8.74 -14.27
CA THR A 198 -11.13 -8.83 -13.79
C THR A 198 -11.54 -7.57 -13.04
N GLY A 199 -12.82 -7.44 -12.70
CA GLY A 199 -13.40 -6.27 -12.04
C GLY A 199 -14.44 -5.55 -12.90
N GLY A 200 -14.57 -4.24 -12.71
CA GLY A 200 -15.57 -3.42 -13.39
C GLY A 200 -15.08 -2.01 -13.74
N ILE A 201 -15.49 -1.55 -14.92
CA ILE A 201 -15.26 -0.19 -15.43
C ILE A 201 -16.60 0.40 -15.84
N VAL A 202 -16.88 1.62 -15.41
CA VAL A 202 -18.05 2.39 -15.88
C VAL A 202 -17.59 3.79 -16.31
N THR A 203 -17.83 4.10 -17.58
CA THR A 203 -17.49 5.37 -18.22
C THR A 203 -18.60 5.78 -19.19
N ARG A 204 -18.78 7.09 -19.45
CA ARG A 204 -19.71 7.54 -20.50
C ARG A 204 -19.13 7.44 -21.91
N GLN A 205 -17.80 7.46 -22.02
CA GLN A 205 -17.05 7.34 -23.27
C GLN A 205 -16.26 6.02 -23.32
N PRO A 206 -15.98 5.46 -24.51
CA PRO A 206 -15.02 4.35 -24.63
C PRO A 206 -13.64 4.75 -24.10
N LEU A 207 -12.89 3.76 -23.61
CA LEU A 207 -11.44 3.86 -23.49
C LEU A 207 -10.83 4.00 -24.89
N ALA A 208 -9.70 4.70 -25.02
CA ALA A 208 -9.02 4.87 -26.29
C ALA A 208 -8.14 3.66 -26.63
N ARG A 209 -7.55 3.03 -25.61
CA ARG A 209 -6.74 1.81 -25.69
C ARG A 209 -7.49 0.61 -25.13
N ASP A 210 -7.24 -0.57 -25.69
CA ASP A 210 -7.71 -1.82 -25.09
C ASP A 210 -6.83 -2.23 -23.88
N LEU A 211 -7.35 -3.10 -23.01
CA LEU A 211 -6.65 -3.45 -21.78
C LEU A 211 -5.38 -4.29 -22.03
N ALA A 212 -5.30 -5.00 -23.15
CA ALA A 212 -4.12 -5.78 -23.51
C ALA A 212 -2.99 -4.88 -24.04
N GLU A 213 -3.32 -3.82 -24.78
CA GLU A 213 -2.38 -2.75 -25.14
C GLU A 213 -1.80 -2.09 -23.88
N ILE A 214 -2.64 -1.80 -22.87
CA ILE A 214 -2.20 -1.19 -21.60
C ILE A 214 -1.25 -2.13 -20.84
N VAL A 215 -1.58 -3.43 -20.70
CA VAL A 215 -0.67 -4.44 -20.11
C VAL A 215 0.69 -4.43 -20.80
N ARG A 216 0.71 -4.48 -22.14
CA ARG A 216 1.92 -4.53 -22.96
C ARG A 216 2.73 -3.24 -22.88
N ALA A 217 2.06 -2.08 -22.94
CA ALA A 217 2.70 -0.78 -22.86
C ALA A 217 3.35 -0.55 -21.48
N THR A 218 2.66 -0.91 -20.39
CA THR A 218 3.22 -0.87 -19.04
C THR A 218 4.42 -1.80 -18.92
N GLY A 219 4.32 -3.04 -19.41
CA GLY A 219 5.42 -4.01 -19.39
C GLY A 219 6.66 -3.52 -20.15
N ARG A 220 6.48 -2.99 -21.36
CA ARG A 220 7.57 -2.37 -22.13
C ARG A 220 8.18 -1.17 -21.39
N GLY A 221 7.35 -0.33 -20.76
CA GLY A 221 7.79 0.85 -20.01
C GLY A 221 8.64 0.54 -18.78
N ILE A 222 8.40 -0.59 -18.11
CA ILE A 222 9.22 -1.02 -16.95
C ILE A 222 10.46 -1.83 -17.34
N GLY A 223 10.60 -2.25 -18.60
CA GLY A 223 11.76 -3.00 -19.10
C GLY A 223 11.53 -4.50 -19.36
N TYR A 224 10.29 -5.00 -19.39
CA TYR A 224 9.99 -6.36 -19.89
C TYR A 224 10.11 -6.42 -21.42
N VAL A 225 11.35 -6.34 -21.91
CA VAL A 225 11.73 -6.37 -23.33
C VAL A 225 12.90 -7.33 -23.51
N THR A 226 13.07 -7.85 -24.73
CA THR A 226 14.19 -8.74 -25.10
C THR A 226 15.54 -8.11 -24.68
N PRO A 227 16.47 -8.86 -24.05
CA PRO A 227 16.49 -10.32 -23.88
C PRO A 227 16.01 -10.81 -22.50
N ASN A 228 15.10 -10.10 -21.82
CA ASN A 228 14.59 -10.53 -20.51
C ASN A 228 13.80 -11.84 -20.58
N ALA A 229 13.82 -12.60 -19.47
CA ALA A 229 13.05 -13.84 -19.34
C ALA A 229 11.55 -13.63 -19.56
N ILE A 230 11.02 -12.47 -19.15
CA ILE A 230 9.67 -11.99 -19.46
C ILE A 230 9.73 -10.86 -20.49
N GLU A 231 8.92 -10.99 -21.54
CA GLU A 231 8.74 -9.98 -22.58
C GLU A 231 7.27 -9.61 -22.66
N ALA A 232 6.95 -8.33 -22.54
CA ALA A 232 5.58 -7.85 -22.42
C ALA A 232 4.70 -8.26 -23.61
N ASP A 233 5.27 -8.31 -24.81
CA ASP A 233 4.53 -8.65 -26.03
C ASP A 233 4.19 -10.15 -26.18
N ARG A 234 4.75 -11.02 -25.33
CA ARG A 234 4.32 -12.43 -25.24
C ARG A 234 3.08 -12.63 -24.38
N TYR A 235 2.71 -11.66 -23.53
CA TYR A 235 1.58 -11.81 -22.61
C TYR A 235 0.25 -12.09 -23.35
N GLN A 236 -0.37 -13.20 -22.97
CA GLN A 236 -1.72 -13.60 -23.38
C GLN A 236 -2.70 -13.07 -22.34
N VAL A 237 -3.39 -11.98 -22.69
CA VAL A 237 -4.31 -11.27 -21.79
C VAL A 237 -5.71 -11.87 -21.90
N ARG A 238 -6.21 -12.42 -20.79
CA ARG A 238 -7.61 -12.80 -20.62
C ARG A 238 -8.34 -11.65 -19.93
N ASP A 239 -9.00 -10.82 -20.73
CA ASP A 239 -9.90 -9.79 -20.23
C ASP A 239 -11.25 -10.40 -19.82
N THR A 240 -11.64 -10.19 -18.55
CA THR A 240 -12.96 -10.50 -18.01
C THR A 240 -13.58 -9.31 -17.28
N VAL A 241 -13.07 -8.10 -17.51
CA VAL A 241 -13.54 -6.86 -16.88
C VAL A 241 -14.93 -6.51 -17.41
N CYS A 242 -15.87 -6.26 -16.49
CA CYS A 242 -17.21 -5.82 -16.85
C CYS A 242 -17.20 -4.33 -17.22
N GLN A 243 -17.27 -4.02 -18.52
CA GLN A 243 -17.28 -2.65 -19.03
C GLN A 243 -18.71 -2.18 -19.35
N ARG A 244 -19.16 -1.09 -18.73
CA ARG A 244 -20.52 -0.51 -18.91
C ARG A 244 -20.45 0.95 -19.37
N ARG A 245 -21.37 1.34 -20.26
CA ARG A 245 -21.46 2.68 -20.87
C ARG A 245 -22.66 3.47 -20.36
N GLU A 246 -22.50 4.12 -19.23
CA GLU A 246 -23.58 4.79 -18.47
C GLU A 246 -22.98 5.81 -17.49
N ASP A 247 -23.81 6.43 -16.64
CA ASP A 247 -23.36 7.43 -15.66
C ASP A 247 -22.65 6.76 -14.46
N PRO A 248 -21.33 6.96 -14.27
CA PRO A 248 -20.58 6.27 -13.22
C PRO A 248 -20.87 6.83 -11.83
N ARG A 249 -21.55 7.99 -11.72
CA ARG A 249 -21.92 8.61 -10.43
C ARG A 249 -22.79 7.71 -9.56
N THR A 250 -23.49 6.76 -10.18
CA THR A 250 -24.19 5.66 -9.48
C THR A 250 -23.27 4.89 -8.52
N TRP A 251 -21.96 4.85 -8.77
CA TRP A 251 -20.93 4.29 -7.89
C TRP A 251 -20.04 5.37 -7.25
N THR A 252 -19.68 6.43 -7.97
CA THR A 252 -18.63 7.37 -7.53
C THR A 252 -19.09 8.53 -6.65
N ASP A 253 -20.40 8.80 -6.54
CA ASP A 253 -20.90 9.94 -5.77
C ASP A 253 -21.21 9.62 -4.28
N HIS A 254 -20.92 8.40 -3.80
CA HIS A 254 -21.12 7.97 -2.41
C HIS A 254 -19.96 7.08 -1.90
N VAL A 255 -19.84 6.91 -0.57
CA VAL A 255 -18.92 5.93 0.03
C VAL A 255 -19.37 4.53 -0.37
N ASN A 256 -18.59 3.86 -1.21
CA ASN A 256 -18.94 2.58 -1.84
C ASN A 256 -18.74 1.36 -0.93
N ASP A 257 -17.90 1.46 0.11
CA ASP A 257 -17.57 0.35 1.02
C ASP A 257 -17.31 0.86 2.46
N GLN A 258 -17.30 -0.05 3.44
CA GLN A 258 -16.75 0.24 4.76
C GLN A 258 -15.22 0.30 4.68
N CYS A 259 -14.61 1.26 5.37
CA CYS A 259 -13.16 1.45 5.29
C CYS A 259 -12.59 1.92 6.63
N ILE A 260 -11.41 1.41 6.97
CA ILE A 260 -10.50 2.04 7.93
C ILE A 260 -9.34 2.60 7.10
N SER A 261 -9.19 3.91 7.04
CA SER A 261 -8.06 4.58 6.41
C SER A 261 -7.05 5.01 7.47
N ILE A 262 -5.77 4.73 7.24
CA ILE A 262 -4.69 5.15 8.13
C ILE A 262 -3.69 6.03 7.38
N GLY A 263 -3.51 7.24 7.90
CA GLY A 263 -2.48 8.18 7.50
C GLY A 263 -1.40 8.28 8.57
N TRP A 264 -0.16 8.52 8.14
CA TRP A 264 0.95 8.71 9.06
C TRP A 264 1.92 9.76 8.52
N ALA A 265 2.53 10.50 9.44
CA ALA A 265 3.68 11.36 9.19
C ALA A 265 4.54 11.46 10.45
N GLY A 266 5.83 11.70 10.26
CA GLY A 266 6.77 12.00 11.34
C GLY A 266 8.07 12.57 10.77
N TYR A 267 9.08 12.80 11.60
CA TYR A 267 10.38 13.34 11.17
C TYR A 267 10.21 14.67 10.40
N ASP A 268 10.84 14.79 9.22
CA ASP A 268 10.89 16.03 8.45
C ASP A 268 11.00 15.77 6.94
N ALA A 269 11.08 16.86 6.18
CA ALA A 269 11.12 16.89 4.72
C ALA A 269 12.27 16.07 4.11
N LYS A 270 13.41 15.90 4.80
CA LYS A 270 14.58 15.21 4.22
C LYS A 270 14.34 13.72 4.01
N VAL A 271 13.39 13.14 4.75
CA VAL A 271 12.95 11.75 4.61
C VAL A 271 11.49 11.67 4.15
N ALA A 272 11.01 12.68 3.43
CA ALA A 272 9.63 12.81 2.94
C ALA A 272 8.55 12.60 4.03
N TRP A 273 8.86 12.93 5.28
CA TRP A 273 8.03 12.62 6.45
C TRP A 273 7.59 11.14 6.54
N LEU A 274 8.47 10.22 6.14
CA LEU A 274 8.32 8.76 6.23
C LEU A 274 9.23 8.19 7.34
N PRO A 275 9.04 6.92 7.77
CA PRO A 275 10.03 6.24 8.58
C PRO A 275 11.38 6.14 7.84
N PRO A 276 12.52 6.45 8.48
CA PRO A 276 13.81 6.52 7.80
C PRO A 276 14.18 5.22 7.08
N GLU A 277 13.97 4.06 7.71
CA GLU A 277 14.19 2.75 7.12
C GLU A 277 13.39 2.53 5.82
N HIS A 278 12.18 3.08 5.75
CA HIS A 278 11.29 2.93 4.61
C HIS A 278 11.66 3.90 3.48
N PHE A 279 11.98 5.15 3.84
CA PHE A 279 12.51 6.15 2.92
C PHE A 279 13.82 5.69 2.25
N LEU A 280 14.75 5.13 3.03
CA LEU A 280 16.01 4.56 2.54
C LEU A 280 15.76 3.41 1.55
N ALA A 281 14.87 2.47 1.91
CA ALA A 281 14.56 1.33 1.04
C ALA A 281 14.03 1.80 -0.33
N HIS A 282 13.06 2.72 -0.35
CA HIS A 282 12.54 3.31 -1.58
C HIS A 282 13.59 4.13 -2.35
N THR A 283 14.43 4.91 -1.68
CA THR A 283 15.47 5.73 -2.34
C THR A 283 16.49 4.85 -3.07
N LEU A 284 16.97 3.79 -2.42
CA LEU A 284 17.89 2.84 -3.04
C LEU A 284 17.20 1.99 -4.12
N GLY A 285 15.95 1.56 -3.90
CA GLY A 285 15.15 0.85 -4.89
C GLY A 285 14.88 1.66 -6.16
N ALA A 286 14.61 2.97 -6.01
CA ALA A 286 14.45 3.89 -7.13
C ALA A 286 15.75 4.12 -7.91
N ALA A 287 16.89 4.25 -7.21
CA ALA A 287 18.21 4.36 -7.84
C ALA A 287 18.55 3.10 -8.66
N LEU A 288 18.33 1.91 -8.11
CA LEU A 288 18.51 0.65 -8.84
C LEU A 288 17.54 0.53 -10.04
N ALA A 289 16.26 0.85 -9.85
CA ALA A 289 15.27 0.84 -10.93
C ALA A 289 15.62 1.81 -12.07
N GLN A 290 16.21 2.97 -11.75
CA GLN A 290 16.73 3.90 -12.74
C GLN A 290 17.95 3.31 -13.45
N SER A 291 18.93 2.79 -12.70
CA SER A 291 20.13 2.18 -13.28
C SER A 291 19.81 1.00 -14.21
N CYS A 292 18.77 0.21 -13.92
CA CYS A 292 18.28 -0.85 -14.81
C CYS A 292 17.71 -0.34 -16.14
N ARG A 293 17.15 0.89 -16.16
CA ARG A 293 16.60 1.51 -17.37
C ARG A 293 17.68 2.14 -18.25
N ASP A 294 18.56 2.96 -17.67
CA ASP A 294 19.50 3.79 -18.44
C ASP A 294 20.87 4.04 -17.77
N GLY A 295 21.22 3.28 -16.72
CA GLY A 295 22.49 3.42 -15.99
C GLY A 295 23.43 2.22 -16.09
N ARG A 296 24.20 1.97 -15.01
CA ARG A 296 25.24 0.91 -14.96
C ARG A 296 24.65 -0.51 -14.99
N LEU A 297 23.37 -0.65 -14.67
CA LEU A 297 22.60 -1.88 -14.72
C LEU A 297 21.70 -1.96 -15.96
N ALA A 298 21.90 -1.13 -16.99
CA ALA A 298 21.04 -1.12 -18.18
C ALA A 298 20.83 -2.53 -18.78
N GLY A 299 19.56 -2.92 -18.93
CA GLY A 299 19.15 -4.23 -19.41
C GLY A 299 19.17 -5.36 -18.37
N GLN A 300 19.62 -5.10 -17.14
CA GLN A 300 19.38 -5.97 -15.98
C GLN A 300 18.03 -5.63 -15.34
N GLY A 301 17.62 -6.40 -14.32
CA GLY A 301 16.27 -6.32 -13.77
C GLY A 301 15.25 -6.87 -14.80
N PRO A 302 14.06 -6.27 -14.96
CA PRO A 302 13.50 -5.22 -14.11
C PRO A 302 12.97 -5.73 -12.76
N ASP A 303 12.90 -7.05 -12.57
CA ASP A 303 12.55 -7.64 -11.27
C ASP A 303 13.70 -7.48 -10.27
N GLY A 304 13.35 -7.14 -9.03
CA GLY A 304 14.27 -6.93 -7.95
C GLY A 304 13.57 -6.68 -6.62
N LYS A 305 14.29 -6.96 -5.54
CA LYS A 305 13.85 -6.85 -4.15
C LYS A 305 14.99 -6.23 -3.35
N LEU A 306 14.68 -5.24 -2.51
CA LEU A 306 15.67 -4.58 -1.65
C LEU A 306 15.13 -4.54 -0.22
N LEU A 307 15.97 -4.94 0.73
CA LEU A 307 15.69 -4.87 2.16
C LEU A 307 16.84 -4.16 2.87
N VAL A 308 16.50 -3.24 3.78
CA VAL A 308 17.48 -2.55 4.62
C VAL A 308 17.26 -2.90 6.09
N ARG A 309 18.36 -2.97 6.83
CA ARG A 309 18.36 -3.07 8.29
C ARG A 309 19.10 -1.88 8.87
N VAL A 310 18.39 -1.05 9.63
CA VAL A 310 18.86 0.24 10.16
C VAL A 310 18.75 0.23 11.68
N ARG A 311 19.83 0.63 12.35
CA ARG A 311 19.84 0.91 13.77
C ARG A 311 19.50 2.38 13.99
N GLU A 312 18.30 2.62 14.50
CA GLU A 312 17.76 3.93 14.82
C GLU A 312 18.24 4.36 16.22
N GLY A 313 19.02 5.45 16.26
CA GLY A 313 19.30 6.23 17.47
C GLY A 313 18.50 7.54 17.50
N THR A 314 18.74 8.38 18.51
CA THR A 314 18.02 9.65 18.69
C THR A 314 18.24 10.62 17.53
N ASP A 315 19.50 10.82 17.13
CA ASP A 315 19.92 11.85 16.17
C ASP A 315 20.64 11.27 14.94
N GLN A 316 20.82 9.94 14.89
CA GLN A 316 21.56 9.25 13.83
C GLN A 316 20.93 7.90 13.47
N TRP A 317 21.11 7.52 12.22
CA TRP A 317 20.68 6.25 11.64
C TRP A 317 21.91 5.52 11.12
N GLN A 318 22.20 4.38 11.74
CA GLN A 318 23.33 3.52 11.40
C GLN A 318 22.81 2.37 10.54
N VAL A 319 23.05 2.42 9.23
CA VAL A 319 22.70 1.32 8.32
C VAL A 319 23.64 0.16 8.62
N GLU A 320 23.10 -1.00 8.99
CA GLU A 320 23.90 -2.18 9.31
C GLU A 320 24.03 -3.13 8.12
N GLN A 321 22.95 -3.32 7.35
CA GLN A 321 22.90 -4.30 6.28
C GLN A 321 21.97 -3.83 5.15
N ILE A 322 22.36 -4.12 3.91
CA ILE A 322 21.53 -3.95 2.71
C ILE A 322 21.52 -5.28 1.95
N LEU A 323 20.33 -5.84 1.75
CA LEU A 323 20.10 -7.00 0.91
C LEU A 323 19.51 -6.53 -0.41
N VAL A 324 20.14 -6.89 -1.53
CA VAL A 324 19.62 -6.70 -2.88
C VAL A 324 19.51 -8.05 -3.56
N THR A 325 18.33 -8.34 -4.10
CA THR A 325 18.16 -9.39 -5.12
C THR A 325 17.73 -8.70 -6.40
N LEU A 326 18.44 -8.90 -7.50
CA LEU A 326 18.15 -8.30 -8.80
C LEU A 326 18.23 -9.36 -9.89
N GLN A 327 17.25 -9.35 -10.80
CA GLN A 327 17.29 -10.18 -12.00
C GLN A 327 18.48 -9.78 -12.88
N GLN A 328 19.13 -10.75 -13.49
CA GLN A 328 20.28 -10.55 -14.36
C GLN A 328 20.14 -11.32 -15.66
N LEU A 329 20.78 -10.81 -16.71
CA LEU A 329 20.88 -11.51 -17.99
C LEU A 329 21.85 -12.71 -17.86
N PRO A 330 21.59 -13.84 -18.55
CA PRO A 330 22.44 -15.03 -18.50
C PRO A 330 23.91 -14.80 -18.88
N GLU A 331 24.18 -13.79 -19.71
CA GLU A 331 25.51 -13.43 -20.20
C GLU A 331 26.34 -12.64 -19.19
N VAL A 332 25.72 -12.01 -18.20
CA VAL A 332 26.40 -11.20 -17.18
C VAL A 332 26.78 -12.07 -15.99
N SER A 333 28.05 -12.05 -15.59
CA SER A 333 28.51 -12.83 -14.44
C SER A 333 27.97 -12.26 -13.12
N LEU A 334 27.73 -13.12 -12.12
CA LEU A 334 27.30 -12.67 -10.79
C LEU A 334 28.28 -11.67 -10.15
N LEU A 335 29.59 -11.85 -10.37
CA LEU A 335 30.62 -10.94 -9.86
C LEU A 335 30.51 -9.54 -10.48
N GLU A 336 30.30 -9.48 -11.80
CA GLU A 336 30.13 -8.23 -12.53
C GLU A 336 28.84 -7.50 -12.16
N LEU A 337 27.72 -8.23 -12.06
CA LEU A 337 26.46 -7.69 -11.55
C LEU A 337 26.65 -7.14 -10.12
N THR A 338 27.33 -7.90 -9.26
CA THR A 338 27.57 -7.51 -7.87
C THR A 338 28.34 -6.20 -7.79
N ALA A 339 29.42 -6.04 -8.57
CA ALA A 339 30.18 -4.80 -8.62
C ALA A 339 29.30 -3.60 -9.04
N ARG A 340 28.52 -3.74 -10.13
CA ARG A 340 27.61 -2.70 -10.61
C ARG A 340 26.56 -2.30 -9.57
N ILE A 341 25.93 -3.28 -8.90
CA ILE A 341 24.95 -3.03 -7.82
C ILE A 341 25.62 -2.33 -6.63
N VAL A 342 26.79 -2.81 -6.18
CA VAL A 342 27.52 -2.20 -5.05
C VAL A 342 27.84 -0.74 -5.34
N ASP A 343 28.30 -0.42 -6.55
CA ASP A 343 28.58 0.96 -6.95
C ASP A 343 27.28 1.80 -7.02
N ASP A 344 26.14 1.27 -7.46
CA ASP A 344 24.86 2.02 -7.52
C ASP A 344 24.34 2.33 -6.11
N VAL A 345 24.38 1.35 -5.21
CA VAL A 345 24.00 1.53 -3.81
C VAL A 345 24.98 2.47 -3.09
N ARG A 346 26.28 2.43 -3.43
CA ARG A 346 27.31 3.34 -2.89
C ARG A 346 27.04 4.79 -3.29
N ASP A 347 26.83 5.06 -4.57
CA ASP A 347 26.59 6.41 -5.07
C ASP A 347 25.28 6.98 -4.51
N ALA A 348 24.20 6.19 -4.51
CA ALA A 348 22.92 6.59 -3.95
C ALA A 348 22.99 6.87 -2.44
N TYR A 349 23.70 6.04 -1.67
CA TYR A 349 23.90 6.25 -0.24
C TYR A 349 24.79 7.47 0.04
N ALA A 350 25.90 7.65 -0.69
CA ALA A 350 26.78 8.82 -0.52
C ALA A 350 26.07 10.14 -0.84
N HIS A 351 25.22 10.17 -1.87
CA HIS A 351 24.34 11.30 -2.16
C HIS A 351 23.38 11.59 -1.00
N LEU A 352 22.73 10.54 -0.47
CA LEU A 352 21.82 10.65 0.67
C LEU A 352 22.51 11.17 1.94
N GLN A 353 23.75 10.72 2.24
CA GLN A 353 24.57 11.23 3.34
C GLN A 353 24.93 12.72 3.17
N THR A 354 25.17 13.16 1.93
CA THR A 354 25.46 14.57 1.61
C THR A 354 24.25 15.46 1.89
N CYS A 355 23.05 14.98 1.58
CA CYS A 355 21.80 15.70 1.84
C CYS A 355 21.38 15.65 3.32
N ASP A 356 21.68 14.56 4.03
CA ASP A 356 21.32 14.38 5.43
C ASP A 356 22.40 13.63 6.26
N PRO A 357 23.20 14.34 7.08
CA PRO A 357 24.28 13.73 7.87
C PRO A 357 23.79 12.85 9.03
N ARG A 358 22.47 12.68 9.22
CA ARG A 358 21.91 11.66 10.12
C ARG A 358 22.22 10.24 9.66
N TRP A 359 22.42 10.03 8.36
CA TRP A 359 22.91 8.77 7.80
C TRP A 359 24.40 8.60 8.10
N ALA A 360 24.69 7.97 9.24
CA ALA A 360 26.00 8.10 9.90
C ALA A 360 26.96 6.90 9.67
N ALA A 361 26.51 5.82 9.03
CA ALA A 361 27.36 4.66 8.76
C ALA A 361 28.32 4.94 7.60
N ARG A 362 29.55 4.44 7.67
CA ARG A 362 30.47 4.47 6.51
C ARG A 362 30.09 3.32 5.59
N PHE A 363 30.00 3.55 4.28
CA PHE A 363 29.56 2.51 3.33
C PHE A 363 30.36 1.20 3.44
N ASP A 364 31.67 1.28 3.65
CA ASP A 364 32.54 0.08 3.75
C ASP A 364 32.36 -0.71 5.06
N ASP A 365 31.59 -0.18 6.03
CA ASP A 365 31.22 -0.87 7.28
C ASP A 365 29.86 -1.60 7.16
N LEU A 366 29.13 -1.47 6.04
CA LEU A 366 27.83 -2.12 5.82
C LEU A 366 28.00 -3.57 5.38
N GLU A 367 27.14 -4.45 5.90
CA GLU A 367 27.00 -5.80 5.35
C GLU A 367 26.14 -5.76 4.07
N LEU A 368 26.76 -6.01 2.91
CA LEU A 368 26.06 -6.06 1.62
C LEU A 368 25.81 -7.51 1.20
N LEU A 369 24.53 -7.88 1.08
CA LEU A 369 24.10 -9.18 0.57
C LEU A 369 23.53 -8.98 -0.84
N ILE A 370 24.31 -9.30 -1.88
CA ILE A 370 23.89 -9.14 -3.27
C ILE A 370 23.66 -10.52 -3.88
N ASN A 371 22.44 -10.78 -4.37
CA ASN A 371 22.00 -12.06 -4.94
C ASN A 371 22.49 -13.28 -4.11
N PRO A 372 22.20 -13.37 -2.79
CA PRO A 372 22.78 -14.37 -1.90
C PRO A 372 22.38 -15.82 -2.23
N ASN A 373 21.32 -16.01 -3.03
CA ASN A 373 20.88 -17.31 -3.54
C ASN A 373 21.58 -17.72 -4.85
N GLY A 374 22.53 -16.92 -5.34
CA GLY A 374 23.10 -17.03 -6.68
C GLY A 374 22.31 -16.24 -7.75
N PRO A 375 22.62 -16.44 -9.04
CA PRO A 375 22.02 -15.69 -10.14
C PRO A 375 20.49 -15.83 -10.21
N LEU A 376 19.78 -14.71 -10.27
CA LEU A 376 18.35 -14.66 -10.58
C LEU A 376 18.17 -14.44 -12.09
N LEU A 377 17.96 -15.51 -12.85
CA LEU A 377 17.73 -15.43 -14.31
C LEU A 377 16.23 -15.29 -14.63
N ASN A 378 15.42 -16.18 -14.06
CA ASN A 378 13.96 -16.22 -14.22
C ASN A 378 13.30 -15.31 -13.17
N GLY A 379 13.28 -14.01 -13.43
CA GLY A 379 12.52 -13.01 -12.66
C GLY A 379 11.14 -12.72 -13.25
N GLY A 380 10.40 -11.84 -12.59
CA GLY A 380 9.07 -11.43 -13.02
C GLY A 380 8.05 -12.56 -12.87
N SER A 381 7.05 -12.60 -13.76
CA SER A 381 5.97 -13.59 -13.70
C SER A 381 6.39 -15.03 -14.01
N ASP A 382 7.61 -15.28 -14.52
CA ASP A 382 8.14 -16.64 -14.73
C ASP A 382 8.70 -17.27 -13.44
N GLY A 383 9.11 -16.43 -12.48
CA GLY A 383 9.67 -16.88 -11.20
C GLY A 383 8.69 -16.86 -10.02
N ASP A 384 7.66 -16.02 -10.08
CA ASP A 384 6.70 -15.81 -8.97
C ASP A 384 5.32 -15.38 -9.51
N ASN A 385 4.24 -15.63 -8.76
CA ASN A 385 2.91 -15.20 -9.17
C ASN A 385 2.65 -13.75 -8.76
N GLY A 386 2.09 -12.95 -9.67
CA GLY A 386 1.74 -11.55 -9.40
C GLY A 386 0.25 -11.35 -9.16
N GLN A 387 -0.11 -10.49 -8.22
CA GLN A 387 -1.47 -9.97 -8.07
C GLN A 387 -1.48 -8.52 -7.56
N THR A 388 -2.43 -7.71 -8.06
CA THR A 388 -2.68 -6.34 -7.60
C THR A 388 -2.92 -6.29 -6.07
N GLY A 389 -2.47 -5.22 -5.41
CA GLY A 389 -2.72 -4.99 -3.99
C GLY A 389 -1.94 -5.90 -3.03
N ARG A 390 -0.90 -6.61 -3.49
CA ARG A 390 -0.11 -7.54 -2.66
C ARG A 390 1.12 -6.93 -1.99
N LYS A 391 1.43 -5.64 -2.26
CA LYS A 391 2.59 -4.92 -1.72
C LYS A 391 2.23 -3.74 -0.80
N LEU A 392 1.06 -3.81 -0.15
CA LEU A 392 0.52 -2.73 0.71
C LEU A 392 1.50 -2.16 1.74
N VAL A 393 2.31 -3.00 2.40
CA VAL A 393 3.27 -2.52 3.40
C VAL A 393 4.35 -1.64 2.77
N ALA A 394 4.76 -1.94 1.53
CA ALA A 394 5.70 -1.13 0.76
C ALA A 394 5.04 0.12 0.15
N ASP A 395 3.76 0.04 -0.21
CA ASP A 395 2.99 1.17 -0.78
C ASP A 395 2.58 2.23 0.24
N TYR A 396 2.50 1.86 1.52
CA TYR A 396 2.11 2.75 2.62
C TYR A 396 3.33 3.41 3.30
N TYR A 397 3.81 2.85 4.42
CA TYR A 397 4.81 3.48 5.29
C TYR A 397 5.84 2.48 5.83
N GLY A 398 5.98 1.32 5.19
CA GLY A 398 6.79 0.22 5.69
C GLY A 398 6.16 -0.51 6.90
N PRO A 399 6.83 -1.54 7.42
CA PRO A 399 6.26 -2.44 8.43
C PRO A 399 6.09 -1.81 9.83
N ARG A 400 6.59 -0.59 10.04
CA ARG A 400 6.53 0.13 11.31
C ARG A 400 5.15 0.69 11.63
N VAL A 401 4.34 1.00 10.61
CA VAL A 401 3.06 1.69 10.77
C VAL A 401 1.92 0.74 10.43
N ALA A 402 0.86 0.75 11.26
CA ALA A 402 -0.36 0.01 10.96
C ALA A 402 -1.04 0.57 9.70
N ILE A 403 -1.58 -0.32 8.86
CA ILE A 403 -2.34 0.04 7.66
C ILE A 403 -3.79 -0.44 7.77
N GLY A 404 -4.68 0.21 7.03
CA GLY A 404 -6.12 -0.09 7.05
C GLY A 404 -6.52 -1.41 6.38
N GLY A 405 -5.66 -1.94 5.50
CA GLY A 405 -5.86 -3.19 4.76
C GLY A 405 -6.41 -3.02 3.34
N GLY A 406 -6.97 -1.86 2.99
CA GLY A 406 -7.41 -1.55 1.63
C GLY A 406 -6.25 -1.40 0.65
N ALA A 407 -6.29 -2.13 -0.46
CA ALA A 407 -5.40 -1.87 -1.60
C ALA A 407 -5.65 -0.49 -2.21
N LEU A 408 -4.58 0.15 -2.70
CA LEU A 408 -4.66 1.44 -3.39
C LEU A 408 -4.86 1.23 -4.91
N SER A 409 -3.94 0.50 -5.55
CA SER A 409 -3.88 0.26 -6.99
C SER A 409 -5.19 -0.28 -7.58
N GLY A 410 -5.51 0.10 -8.81
CA GLY A 410 -6.66 -0.45 -9.57
C GLY A 410 -8.04 0.11 -9.20
N LYS A 411 -8.10 0.97 -8.18
CA LYS A 411 -9.32 1.64 -7.72
C LYS A 411 -9.36 3.10 -8.16
N ASP A 412 -10.53 3.60 -8.56
CA ASP A 412 -10.71 5.00 -8.91
C ASP A 412 -10.55 5.95 -7.71
N LEU A 413 -10.44 7.24 -7.98
CA LEU A 413 -10.18 8.29 -6.98
C LEU A 413 -11.45 8.72 -6.22
N SER A 414 -12.59 8.05 -6.41
CA SER A 414 -13.72 8.13 -5.49
C SER A 414 -13.76 6.95 -4.51
N HIS A 415 -13.08 5.83 -4.82
CA HIS A 415 -13.09 4.65 -3.96
C HIS A 415 -12.47 4.96 -2.59
N ILE A 416 -13.22 4.68 -1.51
CA ILE A 416 -12.90 5.23 -0.19
C ILE A 416 -11.56 4.75 0.38
N ASP A 417 -11.16 3.49 0.15
CA ASP A 417 -9.82 2.98 0.52
C ASP A 417 -8.66 3.85 0.04
N ARG A 418 -8.77 4.41 -1.17
CA ARG A 418 -7.72 5.18 -1.83
C ARG A 418 -7.74 6.62 -1.34
N VAL A 419 -8.84 7.35 -1.54
CA VAL A 419 -8.89 8.77 -1.13
C VAL A 419 -9.01 8.98 0.37
N GLY A 420 -9.54 8.04 1.13
CA GLY A 420 -9.51 8.07 2.59
C GLY A 420 -8.08 7.97 3.13
N ALA A 421 -7.24 7.12 2.55
CA ALA A 421 -5.81 7.03 2.91
C ALA A 421 -5.04 8.30 2.53
N TYR A 422 -5.28 8.87 1.34
CA TYR A 422 -4.68 10.14 0.91
C TYR A 422 -5.12 11.32 1.80
N ALA A 423 -6.40 11.38 2.17
CA ALA A 423 -6.91 12.34 3.13
C ALA A 423 -6.22 12.22 4.50
N ALA A 424 -6.11 10.99 5.03
CA ALA A 424 -5.46 10.75 6.30
C ALA A 424 -3.96 11.10 6.29
N ARG A 425 -3.22 10.81 5.20
CA ARG A 425 -1.80 11.20 5.04
C ARG A 425 -1.64 12.72 5.12
N HIS A 426 -2.40 13.46 4.32
CA HIS A 426 -2.36 14.92 4.28
C HIS A 426 -2.67 15.52 5.67
N ALA A 427 -3.65 14.96 6.38
CA ALA A 427 -3.97 15.36 7.75
C ALA A 427 -2.83 15.10 8.75
N ALA A 428 -2.18 13.93 8.67
CA ALA A 428 -1.03 13.60 9.51
C ALA A 428 0.16 14.54 9.24
N LEU A 429 0.45 14.84 7.97
CA LEU A 429 1.46 15.82 7.56
C LEU A 429 1.14 17.22 8.07
N ARG A 430 -0.13 17.65 8.02
CA ARG A 430 -0.57 18.94 8.57
C ARG A 430 -0.32 19.03 10.08
N ALA A 431 -0.61 17.97 10.84
CA ALA A 431 -0.32 17.90 12.26
C ALA A 431 1.20 17.97 12.55
N VAL A 432 2.04 17.24 11.81
CA VAL A 432 3.51 17.30 11.98
C VAL A 432 4.06 18.68 11.61
N ARG A 433 3.66 19.23 10.46
CA ARG A 433 4.06 20.59 10.01
C ARG A 433 3.59 21.72 10.96
N THR A 434 2.65 21.46 11.87
CA THR A 434 2.12 22.45 12.82
C THR A 434 2.50 22.22 14.29
N GLY A 435 3.22 21.14 14.64
CA GLY A 435 3.85 20.99 15.95
C GLY A 435 3.99 19.58 16.52
N ALA A 436 3.35 18.57 15.93
CA ALA A 436 3.58 17.17 16.31
C ALA A 436 4.94 16.68 15.81
N ARG A 437 5.60 15.76 16.53
CA ARG A 437 6.82 15.08 16.00
C ARG A 437 6.47 13.86 15.16
N GLU A 438 5.37 13.22 15.49
CA GLU A 438 4.79 12.07 14.82
C GLU A 438 3.27 12.15 14.99
N CYS A 439 2.53 11.83 13.92
CA CYS A 439 1.08 11.76 13.94
C CYS A 439 0.58 10.56 13.13
N ARG A 440 -0.30 9.76 13.74
CA ARG A 440 -1.15 8.79 13.06
C ARG A 440 -2.58 9.30 13.05
N VAL A 441 -3.21 9.32 11.88
CA VAL A 441 -4.63 9.66 11.70
C VAL A 441 -5.37 8.41 11.26
N VAL A 442 -6.38 7.99 12.02
CA VAL A 442 -7.25 6.86 11.71
C VAL A 442 -8.65 7.39 11.41
N VAL A 443 -9.18 7.06 10.24
CA VAL A 443 -10.52 7.47 9.80
C VAL A 443 -11.36 6.24 9.49
N ALA A 444 -12.57 6.19 10.05
CA ALA A 444 -13.52 5.11 9.80
C ALA A 444 -14.68 5.60 8.91
N TYR A 445 -15.05 4.84 7.89
CA TYR A 445 -16.15 5.15 6.97
C TYR A 445 -17.17 4.01 6.92
N ALA A 446 -18.42 4.36 6.62
CA ALA A 446 -19.51 3.41 6.39
C ALA A 446 -20.12 3.61 4.99
N PRO A 447 -20.59 2.53 4.34
CA PRO A 447 -21.26 2.62 3.04
C PRO A 447 -22.42 3.64 3.05
N ASN A 448 -22.56 4.38 1.96
CA ASN A 448 -23.60 5.40 1.76
C ASN A 448 -23.63 6.54 2.79
N ARG A 449 -22.54 6.77 3.54
CA ARG A 449 -22.44 7.84 4.53
C ARG A 449 -21.30 8.79 4.17
N ASP A 450 -21.65 10.02 3.75
CA ASP A 450 -20.68 11.02 3.27
C ASP A 450 -19.67 11.43 4.36
N ALA A 451 -20.15 11.73 5.57
CA ALA A 451 -19.27 12.01 6.71
C ALA A 451 -18.67 10.71 7.30
N PRO A 452 -17.40 10.73 7.76
CA PRO A 452 -16.82 9.59 8.46
C PRO A 452 -17.60 9.24 9.74
N LEU A 453 -17.48 8.00 10.18
CA LEU A 453 -17.96 7.54 11.49
C LEU A 453 -17.15 8.16 12.63
N ASP A 454 -15.83 8.24 12.46
CA ASP A 454 -14.90 8.83 13.44
C ASP A 454 -13.57 9.24 12.76
N VAL A 455 -12.85 10.16 13.40
CA VAL A 455 -11.51 10.64 13.01
C VAL A 455 -10.64 10.74 14.27
N VAL A 456 -9.70 9.81 14.43
CA VAL A 456 -8.82 9.73 15.60
C VAL A 456 -7.42 10.23 15.23
N TYR A 457 -6.93 11.23 15.95
CA TYR A 457 -5.54 11.69 15.87
C TYR A 457 -4.74 11.17 17.06
N GLU A 458 -3.69 10.41 16.79
CA GLU A 458 -2.70 9.98 17.76
C GLU A 458 -1.39 10.73 17.49
N MET A 459 -0.94 11.57 18.43
CA MET A 459 0.28 12.37 18.29
C MET A 459 0.88 12.71 19.66
N ASP A 460 2.20 12.93 19.70
CA ASP A 460 2.96 13.17 20.94
C ASP A 460 2.71 14.56 21.56
N ARG A 461 2.32 15.52 20.72
CA ARG A 461 2.08 16.92 21.08
C ARG A 461 0.79 17.39 20.43
N ARG A 462 0.13 18.38 21.05
CA ARG A 462 -1.04 19.02 20.46
C ARG A 462 -0.63 19.86 19.25
N ALA A 463 -1.14 19.50 18.08
CA ALA A 463 -0.99 20.22 16.82
C ALA A 463 -2.36 20.50 16.17
N GLU A 464 -2.36 21.02 14.94
CA GLU A 464 -3.59 21.23 14.18
C GLU A 464 -4.30 19.91 13.87
N GLN A 465 -5.61 19.87 14.07
CA GLN A 465 -6.48 18.76 13.67
C GLN A 465 -7.52 19.32 12.68
N LEU A 466 -7.63 18.69 11.51
CA LEU A 466 -8.66 19.00 10.53
C LEU A 466 -10.01 18.45 10.99
N PRO A 467 -11.13 19.19 10.83
CA PRO A 467 -12.44 18.78 11.31
C PRO A 467 -12.97 17.56 10.53
N PRO A 468 -13.89 16.75 11.10
CA PRO A 468 -14.44 15.57 10.41
C PRO A 468 -15.08 15.86 9.04
N SER A 469 -15.60 17.07 8.81
CA SER A 469 -16.12 17.51 7.51
C SER A 469 -15.05 17.60 6.40
N TRP A 470 -13.78 17.79 6.75
CA TRP A 470 -12.67 17.82 5.78
C TRP A 470 -12.41 16.43 5.15
N PHE A 471 -12.80 15.38 5.88
CA PHE A 471 -12.74 13.96 5.49
C PHE A 471 -14.03 13.45 4.85
N ALA A 472 -15.08 14.28 4.70
CA ALA A 472 -16.30 13.85 4.03
C ALA A 472 -16.00 13.37 2.60
N HIS A 473 -16.64 12.29 2.15
CA HIS A 473 -16.39 11.65 0.86
C HIS A 473 -16.47 12.62 -0.31
N SER A 474 -17.52 13.42 -0.33
CA SER A 474 -17.72 14.53 -1.27
C SER A 474 -16.53 15.50 -1.31
N ALA A 475 -16.01 15.90 -0.14
CA ALA A 475 -14.91 16.85 0.00
C ALA A 475 -13.54 16.26 -0.35
N VAL A 476 -13.26 14.98 -0.03
CA VAL A 476 -12.01 14.32 -0.45
C VAL A 476 -12.02 13.99 -1.95
N ARG A 477 -13.18 13.64 -2.51
CA ARG A 477 -13.38 13.44 -3.95
C ARG A 477 -13.15 14.74 -4.73
N GLU A 478 -13.73 15.85 -4.28
CA GLU A 478 -13.50 17.18 -4.89
C GLU A 478 -12.01 17.58 -4.86
N ARG A 479 -11.29 17.20 -3.81
CA ARG A 479 -9.86 17.52 -3.64
C ARG A 479 -8.92 16.64 -4.45
N TYR A 480 -9.30 15.39 -4.73
CA TYR A 480 -8.39 14.35 -5.26
C TYR A 480 -8.88 13.62 -6.53
N CYS A 481 -9.99 14.01 -7.14
CA CYS A 481 -10.38 13.52 -8.48
C CYS A 481 -9.96 14.51 -9.59
N GLY A 482 -9.24 14.01 -10.61
CA GLY A 482 -9.07 14.72 -11.88
C GLY A 482 -7.86 15.66 -12.01
N GLY A 483 -6.75 15.40 -11.29
CA GLY A 483 -5.50 16.16 -11.45
C GLY A 483 -4.55 15.61 -12.53
N ALA A 484 -3.50 16.37 -12.88
CA ALA A 484 -2.48 15.91 -13.83
C ALA A 484 -1.68 14.68 -13.35
N TYR A 485 -1.57 14.49 -12.03
CA TYR A 485 -0.91 13.33 -11.41
C TYR A 485 -1.61 11.99 -11.67
N VAL A 486 -2.83 11.99 -12.22
CA VAL A 486 -3.57 10.73 -12.47
C VAL A 486 -2.81 9.82 -13.44
N ALA A 487 -2.10 10.40 -14.42
CA ALA A 487 -1.20 9.66 -15.31
C ALA A 487 0.03 9.06 -14.61
N ALA A 488 0.39 9.57 -13.42
CA ALA A 488 1.54 9.14 -12.63
C ALA A 488 1.18 8.16 -11.49
N LEU A 489 -0.11 7.85 -11.26
CA LEU A 489 -0.52 6.88 -10.22
C LEU A 489 0.18 5.53 -10.40
N GLY A 490 0.32 5.08 -11.65
CA GLY A 490 1.05 3.88 -12.04
C GLY A 490 2.55 3.89 -11.75
N ALA A 491 3.13 4.92 -11.11
CA ALA A 491 4.47 4.85 -10.53
C ALA A 491 4.49 4.16 -9.15
N GLY A 492 3.33 3.98 -8.50
CA GLY A 492 3.23 3.36 -7.17
C GLY A 492 3.81 4.17 -6.00
N ALA A 493 4.30 5.39 -6.26
CA ALA A 493 5.03 6.24 -5.31
C ALA A 493 4.13 7.01 -4.32
N HIS A 494 3.00 6.42 -3.92
CA HIS A 494 1.85 7.14 -3.33
C HIS A 494 2.20 8.10 -2.18
N PHE A 495 3.04 7.71 -1.22
CA PHE A 495 3.37 8.56 -0.06
C PHE A 495 4.81 9.10 -0.03
N ILE A 496 5.60 8.80 -1.07
CA ILE A 496 6.99 9.25 -1.19
C ILE A 496 7.16 10.36 -2.24
N ASP A 497 6.35 10.38 -3.30
CA ASP A 497 6.38 11.47 -4.28
C ASP A 497 5.76 12.75 -3.71
N ALA A 498 6.64 13.71 -3.40
CA ALA A 498 6.27 15.01 -2.85
C ALA A 498 5.55 15.95 -3.85
N SER A 499 5.39 15.56 -5.11
CA SER A 499 4.57 16.28 -6.09
C SER A 499 3.07 15.97 -6.00
N LEU A 500 2.70 14.89 -5.30
CA LEU A 500 1.31 14.45 -5.12
C LEU A 500 0.58 15.34 -4.09
N PRO A 501 -0.70 15.72 -4.31
CA PRO A 501 -1.39 16.76 -3.53
C PRO A 501 -1.78 16.38 -2.09
N TRP A 502 -1.39 15.19 -1.64
CA TRP A 502 -1.55 14.71 -0.27
C TRP A 502 -0.22 14.55 0.48
N ASN A 503 0.92 14.87 -0.15
CA ASN A 503 2.25 14.89 0.47
C ASN A 503 2.74 16.32 0.78
#